data_AF-A0A0M4QNE1-F1
#
_entry.id   AF-A0A0M4QNE1-F1
#
_cell.length_a   1.000
_cell.length_b   1.000
_cell.length_c   1.000
_cell.angle_alpha   90.00
_cell.angle_beta   90.00
_cell.angle_gamma   90.00
#
_symmetry.space_group_name_H-M   'P 1'
#
loop_
_entity.id
_entity.type
_entity.pdbx_description
1 polymer ?
#
loop_
_entity_poly.entity_id
_entity_poly.type
_entity_poly.pdbx_seq_one_letter_code
_entity_poly.pdbx_strand_id
1 'polypeptide(L)'
;MTDPTMSPTAKSEQLLAPRSQLTGTLASLVCWAIVIVPLIVMATMIFGLVMNPDTSLANIGKIALIALGAVLLFCMIAAPHFVGQAVIHRERAMWRAALWTGIPTAGAIIFLLVVWVGSI
;
A
#
# COMPACT_ATOMS: atom_id res chain seq x y z
N MET A 1 42.56 30.73 14.72
CA MET A 1 41.78 30.65 13.47
C MET A 1 41.53 29.19 13.18
N THR A 2 40.33 28.71 13.50
CA THR A 2 39.89 27.33 13.23
C THR A 2 38.48 27.47 12.66
N ASP A 3 38.39 27.49 11.33
CA ASP A 3 37.13 27.37 10.62
C ASP A 3 36.66 25.91 10.72
N PRO A 4 35.50 25.62 11.32
CA PRO A 4 34.91 24.31 11.19
C PRO A 4 34.43 24.16 9.75
N THR A 5 35.07 23.25 9.03
CA THR A 5 34.65 22.79 7.71
C THR A 5 33.22 22.28 7.81
N MET A 6 32.24 23.10 7.43
CA MET A 6 30.88 22.63 7.21
C MET A 6 30.94 21.63 6.05
N SER A 7 30.71 20.35 6.36
CA SER A 7 30.41 19.37 5.33
C SER A 7 29.08 19.78 4.67
N PRO A 8 29.04 20.08 3.36
CA PRO A 8 27.77 20.27 2.68
C PRO A 8 27.20 18.88 2.42
N THR A 9 26.57 18.27 3.43
CA THR A 9 25.71 17.09 3.24
C THR A 9 24.38 17.52 2.61
N ALA A 10 24.43 18.38 1.59
CA ALA A 10 23.31 18.85 0.80
C ALA A 10 23.52 18.38 -0.65
N LYS A 11 23.82 17.08 -0.83
CA LYS A 11 23.91 16.48 -2.15
C LYS A 11 22.50 16.17 -2.64
N SER A 12 21.83 17.20 -3.14
CA SER A 12 20.86 17.13 -4.23
C SER A 12 19.97 15.87 -4.22
N GLU A 13 18.94 15.85 -3.38
CA GLU A 13 17.65 15.43 -3.92
C GLU A 13 17.21 16.53 -4.86
N GLN A 14 17.77 16.51 -6.07
CA GLN A 14 17.24 17.28 -7.20
C GLN A 14 15.86 16.68 -7.47
N LEU A 15 14.86 17.22 -6.76
CA LEU A 15 13.45 17.02 -7.06
C LEU A 15 13.28 17.41 -8.52
N LEU A 16 13.19 16.39 -9.38
CA LEU A 16 12.91 16.57 -10.79
C LEU A 16 11.63 17.42 -10.88
N ALA A 17 11.60 18.37 -11.82
CA ALA A 17 10.47 19.29 -11.97
C ALA A 17 9.13 18.53 -11.84
N PRO A 18 8.21 18.98 -10.97
CA PRO A 18 6.95 18.29 -10.72
C PRO A 18 6.24 18.01 -12.04
N ARG A 19 5.80 16.77 -12.24
CA ARG A 19 4.96 16.46 -13.40
C ARG A 19 3.57 17.06 -13.21
N SER A 20 2.86 17.22 -14.33
CA SER A 20 1.46 17.66 -14.31
C SER A 20 0.64 16.85 -13.30
N GLN A 21 -0.06 17.57 -12.42
CA GLN A 21 -0.91 16.99 -11.38
C GLN A 21 -1.94 16.02 -11.98
N LEU A 22 -2.44 16.30 -13.19
CA LEU A 22 -3.33 15.43 -13.95
C LEU A 22 -2.75 14.02 -14.16
N THR A 23 -1.46 13.90 -14.47
CA THR A 23 -0.82 12.60 -14.70
C THR A 23 -0.73 11.78 -13.41
N GLY A 24 -0.43 12.43 -12.29
CA GLY A 24 -0.41 11.78 -10.97
C GLY A 24 -1.78 11.32 -10.52
N THR A 25 -2.80 12.17 -10.70
CA THR A 25 -4.19 11.83 -10.40
C THR A 25 -4.66 10.66 -11.26
N LEU A 26 -4.38 10.67 -12.56
CA LEU A 26 -4.77 9.57 -13.45
C LEU A 26 -4.11 8.24 -13.06
N ALA A 27 -2.82 8.26 -12.72
CA ALA A 27 -2.10 7.08 -12.26
C ALA A 27 -2.69 6.51 -10.95
N SER A 28 -2.98 7.39 -9.98
CA SER A 28 -3.65 7.01 -8.74
C SER A 28 -5.03 6.40 -8.99
N LEU A 29 -5.82 7.01 -9.89
CA LEU A 29 -7.17 6.57 -10.22
C LEU A 29 -7.18 5.18 -10.88
N VAL A 30 -6.21 4.90 -11.76
CA VAL A 30 -6.01 3.57 -12.32
C VAL A 30 -5.64 2.54 -11.24
N CYS A 31 -4.72 2.89 -10.33
CA CYS A 31 -4.38 2.00 -9.21
C CYS A 31 -5.59 1.73 -8.31
N TRP A 32 -6.41 2.73 -8.03
CA TRP A 32 -7.65 2.57 -7.27
C TRP A 32 -8.64 1.64 -7.98
N ALA A 33 -8.82 1.79 -9.29
CA ALA A 33 -9.71 0.93 -10.06
C ALA A 33 -9.34 -0.56 -9.97
N ILE A 34 -8.03 -0.86 -9.91
CA ILE A 34 -7.53 -2.23 -9.78
C ILE A 34 -7.76 -2.78 -8.36
N VAL A 35 -7.57 -1.93 -7.34
CA VAL A 35 -7.51 -2.38 -5.94
C VAL A 35 -8.86 -2.32 -5.23
N ILE A 36 -9.84 -1.56 -5.73
CA ILE A 36 -11.11 -1.34 -5.02
C ILE A 36 -11.92 -2.61 -4.77
N VAL A 37 -12.03 -3.49 -5.77
CA VAL A 37 -12.76 -4.77 -5.63
C VAL A 37 -12.08 -5.69 -4.61
N PRO A 38 -10.78 -6.04 -4.74
CA PRO A 38 -10.12 -6.90 -3.76
C PRO A 38 -10.08 -6.28 -2.35
N LEU A 39 -10.03 -4.96 -2.24
CA LEU A 39 -10.11 -4.25 -0.96
C LEU A 39 -11.46 -4.48 -0.29
N ILE A 40 -12.58 -4.32 -1.02
CA ILE A 40 -13.92 -4.57 -0.48
C ILE A 40 -14.07 -6.03 -0.06
N VAL A 41 -13.62 -6.97 -0.89
CA VAL A 41 -13.66 -8.41 -0.58
C VAL A 41 -12.87 -8.71 0.70
N MET A 42 -11.62 -8.27 0.81
CA MET A 42 -10.82 -8.47 2.02
C MET A 42 -11.45 -7.83 3.26
N ALA A 43 -11.98 -6.61 3.13
CA ALA A 43 -12.63 -5.91 4.24
C ALA A 43 -13.85 -6.67 4.75
N THR A 44 -14.70 -7.19 3.84
CA THR A 44 -15.86 -8.01 4.23
C THR A 44 -15.45 -9.33 4.88
N MET A 45 -14.41 -10.00 4.38
CA MET A 45 -13.89 -11.24 4.99
C MET A 45 -13.37 -11.00 6.42
N ILE A 46 -12.58 -9.95 6.63
CA ILE A 46 -12.05 -9.60 7.96
C ILE A 46 -13.19 -9.23 8.90
N PHE A 47 -14.15 -8.43 8.42
CA PHE A 47 -15.32 -8.05 9.22
C PHE A 47 -16.14 -9.28 9.65
N GLY A 48 -16.39 -10.21 8.72
CA GLY A 48 -17.05 -11.48 9.03
C GLY A 48 -16.26 -12.33 10.04
N LEU A 49 -14.92 -12.34 9.94
CA LEU A 49 -14.06 -13.05 10.87
C LEU A 49 -14.10 -12.47 12.29
N VAL A 50 -14.19 -11.14 12.40
CA VAL A 50 -14.25 -10.39 13.67
C VAL A 50 -15.62 -10.53 14.33
N MET A 51 -16.70 -10.46 13.54
CA MET A 51 -18.07 -10.49 14.05
C MET A 51 -18.60 -11.89 14.35
N ASN A 52 -17.87 -12.95 14.02
CA ASN A 52 -18.32 -14.32 14.22
C ASN A 52 -18.29 -14.72 15.72
N PRO A 53 -19.45 -14.93 16.37
CA PRO A 53 -19.53 -15.17 17.81
C PRO A 53 -19.14 -16.60 18.20
N ASP A 54 -19.17 -17.55 17.26
CA ASP A 54 -18.92 -18.99 17.51
C ASP A 54 -17.44 -19.31 17.71
N THR A 55 -16.58 -18.30 17.62
CA THR A 55 -15.14 -18.48 17.67
C THR A 55 -14.53 -17.61 18.75
N SER A 56 -13.99 -18.25 19.79
CA SER A 56 -13.32 -17.55 20.88
C SER A 56 -12.21 -16.63 20.34
N LEU A 57 -12.32 -15.33 20.63
CA LEU A 57 -11.33 -14.29 20.32
C LEU A 57 -9.96 -14.54 20.97
N ALA A 58 -9.86 -15.51 21.91
CA ALA A 58 -8.61 -15.92 22.54
C ALA A 58 -7.69 -16.76 21.64
N ASN A 59 -8.12 -17.11 20.42
CA ASN A 59 -7.27 -17.85 19.50
C ASN A 59 -6.22 -16.90 18.87
N ILE A 60 -4.96 -17.04 19.28
CA ILE A 60 -3.80 -16.26 18.80
C ILE A 60 -3.74 -16.24 17.26
N GLY A 61 -4.10 -17.37 16.61
CA GLY A 61 -4.13 -17.45 15.14
C GLY A 61 -5.14 -16.49 14.50
N LYS A 62 -6.30 -16.26 15.13
CA LYS A 62 -7.29 -15.30 14.63
C LYS A 62 -6.83 -13.87 14.80
N ILE A 63 -6.23 -13.53 15.93
CA ILE A 63 -5.69 -12.20 16.17
C ILE A 63 -4.61 -11.89 15.11
N ALA A 64 -3.73 -12.85 14.83
CA ALA A 64 -2.72 -12.73 13.79
C ALA A 64 -3.34 -12.53 12.39
N LEU A 65 -4.39 -13.28 12.04
CA LEU A 65 -5.10 -13.13 10.77
C LEU A 65 -5.80 -11.77 10.63
N ILE A 66 -6.44 -11.28 11.69
CA ILE A 66 -7.10 -9.97 11.71
C ILE A 66 -6.05 -8.86 11.56
N ALA A 67 -4.95 -8.94 12.30
CA ALA A 67 -3.86 -7.97 12.23
C ALA A 67 -3.21 -7.97 10.84
N LEU A 68 -2.91 -9.15 10.28
CA LEU A 68 -2.38 -9.29 8.93
C LEU A 68 -3.33 -8.71 7.89
N GLY A 69 -4.63 -9.02 7.99
CA GLY A 69 -5.66 -8.49 7.11
C GLY A 69 -5.73 -6.96 7.16
N ALA A 70 -5.67 -6.37 8.36
CA ALA A 70 -5.66 -4.92 8.54
C ALA A 70 -4.42 -4.26 7.90
N VAL A 71 -3.24 -4.87 8.06
CA VAL A 71 -2.00 -4.40 7.41
C VAL A 71 -2.13 -4.45 5.89
N LEU A 72 -2.68 -5.54 5.34
CA LEU A 72 -2.90 -5.67 3.90
C LEU A 72 -3.88 -4.62 3.37
N LEU A 73 -4.98 -4.35 4.08
CA LEU A 73 -5.92 -3.29 3.73
C LEU A 73 -5.23 -1.92 3.72
N PHE A 74 -4.38 -1.65 4.71
CA PHE A 74 -3.62 -0.41 4.75
C PHE A 74 -2.66 -0.30 3.56
N CYS A 75 -1.96 -1.37 3.19
CA CYS A 75 -1.13 -1.42 1.99
C CYS A 75 -1.93 -1.16 0.71
N MET A 76 -3.13 -1.73 0.59
CA MET A 76 -4.03 -1.56 -0.56
C MET A 76 -4.49 -0.11 -0.73
N ILE A 77 -4.74 0.60 0.37
CA ILE A 77 -5.10 2.03 0.34
C ILE A 77 -3.86 2.88 0.04
N ALA A 78 -2.74 2.59 0.72
CA ALA A 78 -1.53 3.41 0.63
C ALA A 78 -0.86 3.32 -0.74
N ALA A 79 -0.87 2.16 -1.40
CA ALA A 79 -0.19 1.97 -2.69
C ALA A 79 -0.69 2.93 -3.79
N PRO A 80 -2.00 3.06 -4.10
CA PRO A 80 -2.50 4.05 -5.06
C PRO A 80 -2.11 5.49 -4.72
N HIS A 81 -2.15 5.86 -3.43
CA HIS A 81 -1.75 7.19 -2.97
C HIS A 81 -0.26 7.46 -3.20
N PHE A 82 0.60 6.53 -2.79
CA PHE A 82 2.04 6.66 -3.00
C PHE A 82 2.43 6.62 -4.47
N VAL A 83 1.76 5.83 -5.31
CA VAL A 83 1.97 5.86 -6.77
C VAL A 83 1.61 7.23 -7.33
N GLY A 84 0.45 7.79 -6.97
CA GLY A 84 0.05 9.13 -7.39
C GLY A 84 1.08 10.20 -6.98
N GLN A 85 1.50 10.19 -5.71
CA GLN A 85 2.50 11.12 -5.20
C GLN A 85 3.88 10.92 -5.84
N ALA A 86 4.31 9.68 -6.06
CA ALA A 86 5.58 9.34 -6.70
C ALA A 86 5.62 9.78 -8.18
N VAL A 87 4.48 9.78 -8.87
CA VAL A 87 4.36 10.29 -10.24
C VAL A 87 4.47 11.82 -10.28
N ILE A 88 3.86 12.52 -9.30
CA ILE A 88 3.87 13.99 -9.21
C ILE A 88 5.26 14.50 -8.82
N HIS A 89 5.79 14.02 -7.69
CA HIS A 89 7.01 14.55 -7.08
C HIS A 89 8.29 13.87 -7.61
N ARG A 90 8.16 12.75 -8.32
CA ARG A 90 9.29 11.97 -8.89
C ARG A 90 10.37 11.60 -7.87
N GLU A 91 10.01 11.52 -6.60
CA GLU A 91 10.92 11.14 -5.52
C GLU A 91 11.15 9.64 -5.48
N ARG A 92 12.42 9.23 -5.42
CA ARG A 92 12.79 7.81 -5.30
C ARG A 92 12.28 7.20 -4.00
N ALA A 93 12.20 7.98 -2.92
CA ALA A 93 11.66 7.53 -1.65
C ALA A 93 10.18 7.16 -1.77
N MET A 94 9.38 7.98 -2.46
CA MET A 94 7.96 7.70 -2.71
C MET A 94 7.76 6.48 -3.62
N TRP A 95 8.61 6.31 -4.65
CA TRP A 95 8.58 5.10 -5.49
C TRP A 95 8.90 3.83 -4.70
N ARG A 96 9.85 3.91 -3.75
CA ARG A 96 10.15 2.79 -2.85
C ARG A 96 8.96 2.50 -1.94
N ALA A 97 8.34 3.52 -1.33
CA ALA A 97 7.16 3.34 -0.49
C ALA A 97 5.97 2.73 -1.27
N ALA A 98 5.75 3.19 -2.51
CA ALA A 98 4.78 2.61 -3.43
C ALA A 98 5.09 1.13 -3.74
N LEU A 99 6.36 0.76 -3.92
CA LEU A 99 6.75 -0.62 -4.15
C LEU A 99 6.54 -1.49 -2.90
N TRP A 100 6.95 -1.00 -1.72
CA TRP A 100 6.80 -1.70 -0.44
C TRP A 100 5.34 -1.97 -0.08
N THR A 101 4.43 -1.07 -0.43
CA THR A 101 2.98 -1.25 -0.24
C THR A 101 2.31 -1.98 -1.40
N GLY A 102 2.86 -1.86 -2.62
CA GLY A 102 2.35 -2.50 -3.82
C GLY A 102 2.60 -4.01 -3.85
N ILE A 103 3.76 -4.50 -3.39
CA ILE A 103 4.06 -5.94 -3.33
C ILE A 103 3.04 -6.73 -2.50
N PRO A 104 2.77 -6.38 -1.22
CA PRO A 104 1.77 -7.10 -0.43
C PRO A 104 0.36 -6.96 -1.01
N THR A 105 0.04 -5.81 -1.61
CA THR A 105 -1.22 -5.61 -2.34
C THR A 105 -1.36 -6.59 -3.51
N ALA A 106 -0.33 -6.71 -4.36
CA ALA A 106 -0.32 -7.65 -5.47
C ALA A 106 -0.42 -9.10 -4.99
N GLY A 107 0.29 -9.44 -3.92
CA GLY A 107 0.20 -10.77 -3.29
C GLY A 107 -1.22 -11.10 -2.82
N ALA A 108 -1.91 -10.15 -2.17
CA ALA A 108 -3.29 -10.33 -1.73
C ALA A 108 -4.26 -10.46 -2.91
N ILE A 109 -4.06 -9.69 -3.99
CA ILE A 109 -4.86 -9.81 -5.22
C ILE A 109 -4.66 -11.20 -5.85
N ILE A 110 -3.42 -11.66 -6.00
CA ILE A 110 -3.12 -12.99 -6.54
C ILE A 110 -3.74 -14.09 -5.66
N PHE A 111 -3.62 -13.97 -4.33
CA PHE A 111 -4.26 -14.90 -3.40
C PHE A 111 -5.78 -14.97 -3.62
N LEU A 112 -6.46 -13.82 -3.69
CA LEU A 112 -7.89 -13.78 -3.95
C LEU A 112 -8.25 -14.39 -5.30
N LEU A 113 -7.47 -14.12 -6.35
CA LEU A 113 -7.68 -14.72 -7.67
C LEU A 113 -7.53 -16.25 -7.64
N VAL A 114 -6.51 -16.77 -6.94
CA VAL A 114 -6.30 -18.22 -6.78
C VAL A 114 -7.45 -18.86 -6.00
N VAL A 115 -7.87 -18.23 -4.89
CA VAL A 115 -9.01 -18.71 -4.10
C VAL A 115 -10.29 -18.70 -4.92
N TRP A 116 -10.52 -17.64 -5.69
CA TRP A 116 -11.68 -17.50 -6.56
C TRP A 116 -11.72 -18.60 -7.63
N VAL A 117 -10.62 -18.78 -8.36
CA VAL A 117 -10.50 -19.82 -9.40
C VAL A 117 -10.64 -21.22 -8.81
N GLY A 118 -10.09 -21.48 -7.63
CA GLY A 118 -10.23 -22.78 -6.96
C GLY A 118 -11.61 -23.02 -6.34
N SER A 119 -12.46 -21.99 -6.22
CA SER A 119 -13.83 -22.08 -5.69
C SER A 119 -14.90 -22.27 -6.76
N ILE A 120 -14.52 -22.17 -8.04
CA ILE A 120 -15.33 -22.44 -9.23
C ILE A 120 -15.12 -23.89 -9.67
#